data_AF-A0A1V3IJW8-F1
#
_entry.id   AF-A0A1V3IJW8-F1
#
_cell.length_a   1.000
_cell.length_b   1.000
_cell.length_c   1.000
_cell.angle_alpha   90.00
_cell.angle_beta   90.00
_cell.angle_gamma   90.00
#
_symmetry.space_group_name_H-M   'P 1'
#
loop_
_entity.id
_entity.type
_entity.pdbx_description
1 polymer ?
#
loop_
_entity_poly.entity_id
_entity_poly.type
_entity_poly.pdbx_seq_one_letter_code
_entity_poly.pdbx_strand_id
1 'polypeptide(L)'
;MDFEQQRQAFLSALFGAGNTKRRTLWAEFGYPNKLDFRNFYRAYKRNAVAFAAVTRLLDGSWADLPIIVEGGSENESKETSSWEELVEALMKKHWRSLKEADLRNLVGRYSGLLLQVCQ
;
A
#
# COMPACT_ATOMS: atom_id res chain seq x y z
N MET A 1 -27.22 -24.94 -6.90
CA MET A 1 -26.06 -25.77 -7.25
C MET A 1 -26.59 -27.19 -7.40
N ASP A 2 -26.84 -27.62 -8.63
CA ASP A 2 -27.52 -28.88 -8.95
C ASP A 2 -26.61 -30.10 -8.71
N PHE A 3 -27.19 -31.21 -8.25
CA PHE A 3 -26.47 -32.46 -7.97
C PHE A 3 -25.71 -33.01 -9.19
N GLU A 4 -26.24 -32.80 -10.40
CA GLU A 4 -25.60 -33.17 -11.66
C GLU A 4 -24.29 -32.40 -11.90
N GLN A 5 -24.22 -31.13 -11.49
CA GLN A 5 -23.00 -30.33 -11.60
C GLN A 5 -21.90 -30.82 -10.65
N GLN A 6 -22.26 -31.27 -9.45
CA GLN A 6 -21.31 -31.89 -8.51
C GLN A 6 -20.78 -33.22 -9.02
N ARG A 7 -21.64 -34.05 -9.64
CA ARG A 7 -21.25 -35.34 -10.20
C ARG A 7 -20.33 -35.17 -11.42
N GLN A 8 -20.60 -34.20 -12.28
CA GLN A 8 -19.72 -33.85 -13.40
C GLN A 8 -18.37 -33.29 -12.92
N ALA A 9 -18.34 -32.51 -11.84
CA ALA A 9 -17.10 -32.03 -11.23
C ALA A 9 -16.26 -33.16 -10.59
N PHE A 10 -16.92 -34.16 -9.99
CA PHE A 10 -16.24 -35.33 -9.43
C PHE A 10 -15.68 -36.25 -10.53
N LEU A 11 -16.46 -36.49 -11.58
CA LEU A 11 -16.01 -37.28 -12.73
C LEU A 11 -14.88 -36.60 -13.51
N SER A 12 -14.93 -35.27 -13.67
CA SER A 12 -13.83 -34.54 -14.31
C SER A 12 -12.53 -34.56 -13.47
N ALA A 13 -12.64 -34.60 -12.14
CA ALA A 13 -11.51 -34.77 -11.23
C ALA A 13 -10.88 -36.18 -11.28
N LEU A 14 -11.69 -37.22 -11.52
CA LEU A 14 -11.23 -38.62 -11.65
C LEU A 14 -10.65 -38.95 -13.03
N PHE A 15 -11.20 -38.37 -14.10
CA PHE A 15 -10.83 -38.70 -15.49
C PHE A 15 -9.97 -37.63 -16.19
N GLY A 16 -9.50 -36.60 -15.46
CA GLY A 16 -8.49 -35.64 -15.94
C GLY A 16 -8.91 -34.77 -17.14
N ALA A 17 -10.19 -34.77 -17.52
CA ALA A 17 -10.71 -34.16 -18.75
C ALA A 17 -11.32 -32.77 -18.54
N GLY A 18 -10.69 -31.94 -17.73
CA GLY A 18 -11.04 -30.52 -17.58
C GLY A 18 -9.88 -29.83 -16.89
N ASN A 19 -9.46 -28.67 -17.39
CA ASN A 19 -8.29 -27.86 -17.01
C ASN A 19 -7.85 -27.97 -15.53
N THR A 20 -7.29 -29.12 -15.19
CA THR A 20 -6.73 -29.50 -13.89
C THR A 20 -5.22 -29.33 -14.01
N LYS A 21 -4.79 -28.27 -14.71
CA LYS A 21 -3.39 -27.89 -14.81
C LYS A 21 -2.99 -27.29 -13.46
N ARG A 22 -2.75 -28.18 -12.49
CA ARG A 22 -2.08 -27.96 -11.20
C ARG A 22 -2.57 -26.73 -10.42
N ARG A 23 -3.67 -26.92 -9.67
CA ARG A 23 -4.22 -25.91 -8.74
C ARG A 23 -3.22 -25.37 -7.71
N THR A 24 -2.11 -26.08 -7.48
CA THR A 24 -1.11 -25.80 -6.45
C THR A 24 0.30 -25.60 -7.02
N LEU A 25 0.45 -25.16 -8.27
CA LEU A 25 1.77 -24.85 -8.88
C LEU A 25 2.64 -23.97 -7.98
N TRP A 26 2.04 -22.97 -7.32
CA TRP A 26 2.76 -22.08 -6.41
C TRP A 26 3.34 -22.83 -5.19
N ALA A 27 2.68 -23.88 -4.71
CA ALA A 27 3.19 -24.73 -3.63
C ALA A 27 4.33 -25.64 -4.15
N GLU A 28 4.22 -26.14 -5.39
CA GLU A 28 5.29 -26.92 -6.05
C GLU A 28 6.57 -26.10 -6.26
N PHE A 29 6.44 -24.81 -6.58
CA PHE A 29 7.58 -23.88 -6.70
C PHE A 29 8.11 -23.37 -5.34
N GLY A 30 7.49 -23.76 -4.23
CA GLY A 30 7.92 -23.37 -2.89
C GLY A 30 7.61 -21.92 -2.52
N TYR A 31 6.60 -21.30 -3.13
CA TYR A 31 6.17 -19.97 -2.71
C TYR A 31 5.54 -20.01 -1.30
N PRO A 32 5.85 -19.02 -0.45
CA PRO A 32 5.30 -18.98 0.90
C PRO A 32 3.80 -18.68 0.89
N ASN A 33 3.04 -19.38 1.74
CA ASN A 33 1.60 -19.16 1.94
C ASN A 33 1.25 -17.79 2.52
N LYS A 34 2.16 -17.23 3.32
CA LYS A 34 2.02 -15.91 3.94
C LYS A 34 3.16 -15.03 3.44
N LEU A 35 2.81 -13.82 3.01
CA LEU A 35 3.77 -12.85 2.51
C LEU A 35 4.20 -11.92 3.65
N ASP A 36 5.51 -11.85 3.90
CA ASP A 36 6.10 -10.90 4.84
C ASP A 36 6.49 -9.60 4.14
N PHE A 37 6.76 -8.55 4.94
CA PHE A 37 7.31 -7.27 4.49
C PHE A 37 8.48 -7.42 3.51
N ARG A 38 9.41 -8.35 3.78
CA ARG A 38 10.59 -8.57 2.94
C ARG A 38 10.23 -9.03 1.53
N ASN A 39 9.13 -9.77 1.36
CA ASN A 39 8.67 -10.24 0.06
C ASN A 39 8.14 -9.07 -0.77
N PHE A 40 7.32 -8.21 -0.17
CA PHE A 40 6.81 -7.00 -0.82
C PHE A 40 7.93 -6.01 -1.14
N TYR A 41 8.87 -5.81 -0.23
CA TYR A 41 10.02 -4.94 -0.45
C TYR A 41 10.93 -5.43 -1.60
N ARG A 42 11.15 -6.75 -1.70
CA ARG A 42 11.88 -7.35 -2.82
C ARG A 42 11.13 -7.20 -4.14
N ALA A 43 9.81 -7.39 -4.14
CA ALA A 43 8.98 -7.19 -5.32
C ALA A 43 9.04 -5.74 -5.79
N TYR A 44 8.90 -4.78 -4.87
CA TYR A 44 9.03 -3.35 -5.16
C TYR A 44 10.38 -2.98 -5.78
N LYS A 45 11.50 -3.52 -5.26
CA LYS A 45 12.83 -3.23 -5.81
C LYS A 45 13.14 -3.89 -7.15
N ARG A 46 12.64 -5.10 -7.38
CA ARG A 46 13.04 -5.94 -8.52
C ARG A 46 12.06 -5.91 -9.69
N ASN A 47 10.81 -5.53 -9.46
CA ASN A 47 9.77 -5.50 -10.47
C ASN A 47 9.44 -4.06 -10.86
N ALA A 48 9.70 -3.70 -12.12
CA ALA A 48 9.47 -2.37 -12.65
C ALA A 48 7.99 -1.94 -12.56
N VAL A 49 7.06 -2.88 -12.68
CA VAL A 49 5.61 -2.59 -12.58
C VAL A 49 5.24 -2.24 -11.15
N ALA A 50 5.74 -3.00 -10.18
CA ALA A 50 5.49 -2.74 -8.76
C ALA A 50 6.10 -1.39 -8.34
N PHE A 51 7.31 -1.10 -8.79
CA PHE A 51 7.96 0.20 -8.58
C PHE A 51 7.13 1.34 -9.17
N ALA A 52 6.73 1.24 -10.43
CA ALA A 52 5.97 2.28 -11.11
C ALA A 52 4.59 2.54 -10.47
N ALA A 53 3.91 1.49 -10.00
CA ALA A 53 2.61 1.62 -9.34
C ALA A 53 2.71 2.38 -8.02
N VAL A 54 3.69 2.02 -7.17
CA VAL A 54 3.89 2.68 -5.86
C VAL A 54 4.36 4.13 -6.06
N THR A 55 5.32 4.36 -6.95
CA THR A 55 5.86 5.71 -7.19
C THR A 55 4.79 6.65 -7.75
N ARG A 56 3.93 6.20 -8.68
CA ARG A 56 2.84 7.02 -9.20
C ARG A 56 1.82 7.41 -8.14
N LEU A 57 1.45 6.46 -7.28
CA LEU A 57 0.51 6.73 -6.19
C LEU A 57 1.12 7.74 -5.21
N LEU A 58 2.39 7.52 -4.83
CA LEU A 58 3.11 8.41 -3.93
C LEU A 58 3.28 9.82 -4.50
N ASP A 59 3.64 9.94 -5.78
CA ASP A 59 3.80 11.25 -6.42
C ASP A 59 2.46 11.98 -6.56
N GLY A 60 1.36 11.26 -6.76
CA GLY A 60 0.02 11.84 -6.76
C GLY A 60 -0.43 12.32 -5.38
N SER A 61 -0.19 11.53 -4.32
CA SER A 61 -0.56 11.90 -2.94
C SER A 61 0.31 13.01 -2.36
N TRP A 62 1.58 13.09 -2.79
CA TRP A 62 2.55 14.10 -2.33
C TRP A 62 2.89 15.11 -3.43
N ALA A 63 1.91 15.48 -4.24
CA ALA A 63 2.07 16.53 -5.26
C ALA A 63 2.14 17.92 -4.60
N ASP A 64 1.26 18.17 -3.62
CA ASP A 64 1.10 19.45 -2.94
C ASP A 64 1.34 19.32 -1.43
N LEU A 65 1.87 20.38 -0.82
CA LEU A 65 2.05 20.44 0.63
C LEU A 65 0.67 20.49 1.31
N PRO A 66 0.36 19.57 2.25
CA PRO A 66 -0.90 19.61 2.96
C PRO A 66 -0.94 20.85 3.86
N ILE A 67 -2.03 21.60 3.73
CA ILE A 67 -2.33 22.74 4.59
C ILE A 67 -3.22 22.22 5.71
N ILE A 68 -2.74 22.34 6.94
CA ILE A 68 -3.51 21.96 8.13
C ILE A 68 -4.12 23.24 8.66
N VAL A 69 -5.44 23.36 8.58
CA VAL A 69 -6.19 24.53 9.05
C VAL A 69 -6.88 24.18 10.37
N GLU A 70 -6.81 25.09 11.33
CA GLU A 70 -7.51 24.96 12.60
C GLU A 70 -8.94 25.50 12.46
N GLY A 71 -9.92 24.60 12.46
CA GLY A 71 -11.35 24.93 12.29
C GLY A 71 -12.25 23.71 12.10
N GLY A 72 -13.54 23.85 12.40
CA GLY A 72 -14.55 22.85 12.04
C GLY A 72 -14.82 22.87 10.52
N SER A 73 -15.44 21.82 9.98
CA SER A 73 -15.67 21.61 8.54
C SER A 73 -16.41 22.74 7.79
N GLU A 74 -16.96 23.72 8.51
CA GLU A 74 -17.68 24.87 7.95
C GLU A 74 -16.87 26.18 7.91
N ASN A 75 -15.71 26.25 8.59
CA ASN A 75 -14.91 27.45 8.66
C ASN A 75 -13.57 27.23 7.95
N GLU A 76 -13.52 27.57 6.66
CA GLU A 76 -12.26 27.92 6.00
C GLU A 76 -11.78 29.25 6.60
N SER A 77 -11.08 29.16 7.74
CA SER A 77 -10.43 30.29 8.41
C SER A 77 -9.51 30.99 7.41
N LYS A 78 -9.83 32.24 7.02
CA LYS A 78 -8.98 33.07 6.14
C LYS A 78 -7.78 33.68 6.85
N GLU A 79 -7.71 33.58 8.18
CA GLU A 79 -6.62 34.10 8.98
C GLU A 79 -5.68 32.96 9.38
N THR A 80 -4.42 33.07 8.97
CA THR A 80 -3.38 32.09 9.30
C THR A 80 -3.06 32.16 10.79
N SER A 81 -3.24 31.06 11.51
CA SER A 81 -2.84 30.97 12.91
C SER A 81 -1.34 30.81 13.04
N SER A 82 -0.73 31.40 14.07
CA SER A 82 0.72 31.24 14.36
C SER A 82 1.16 29.78 14.47
N TRP A 83 0.25 28.87 14.86
CA TRP A 83 0.52 27.44 14.89
C TRP A 83 0.57 26.82 13.48
N GLU A 84 -0.29 27.26 12.57
CA GLU A 84 -0.33 26.77 11.18
C GLU A 84 0.98 27.10 10.46
N GLU A 85 1.53 28.29 10.68
CA GLU A 85 2.84 28.68 10.13
C GLU A 85 3.98 27.78 10.66
N LEU A 86 3.94 27.41 11.94
CA LEU A 86 4.92 26.50 12.55
C LEU A 86 4.79 25.08 11.98
N VAL A 87 3.56 24.59 11.80
CA VAL A 87 3.29 23.28 11.21
C VAL A 87 3.72 23.25 9.76
N GLU A 88 3.43 24.30 8.99
CA GLU A 88 3.85 24.42 7.60
C GLU A 88 5.39 24.42 7.49
N ALA A 89 6.09 25.16 8.35
CA ALA A 89 7.55 25.17 8.42
C ALA A 89 8.13 23.78 8.76
N LEU A 90 7.52 23.07 9.72
CA LEU A 90 7.91 21.71 10.10
C LEU A 90 7.69 20.72 8.95
N MET A 91 6.54 20.79 8.29
CA MET A 91 6.19 19.92 7.16
C MET A 91 7.13 20.16 5.96
N LYS A 92 7.44 21.42 5.63
CA LYS A 92 8.43 21.76 4.58
C LYS A 92 9.80 21.19 4.90
N LYS A 93 10.25 21.29 6.17
CA LYS A 93 11.54 20.76 6.62
C LYS A 93 11.61 19.23 6.55
N HIS A 94 10.54 18.55 6.94
CA HIS A 94 10.49 17.08 7.06
C HIS A 94 9.80 16.38 5.88
N TRP A 95 9.54 17.10 4.79
CA TRP A 95 8.83 16.62 3.60
C TRP A 95 9.35 15.28 3.06
N ARG A 96 10.68 15.16 2.92
CA ARG A 96 11.32 13.94 2.43
C ARG A 96 11.10 12.76 3.37
N SER A 97 11.21 12.99 4.68
CA SER A 97 11.02 11.97 5.70
C SER A 97 9.58 11.48 5.76
N LEU A 98 8.61 12.39 5.60
CA LEU A 98 7.18 12.07 5.52
C LEU A 98 6.86 11.24 4.28
N LYS A 99 7.33 11.68 3.11
CA LYS A 99 7.17 10.94 1.85
C LYS A 99 7.82 9.55 1.90
N GLU A 100 8.98 9.42 2.54
CA GLU A 100 9.63 8.12 2.76
C GLU A 100 8.85 7.21 3.71
N ALA A 101 8.27 7.77 4.78
CA ALA A 101 7.45 6.99 5.70
C ALA A 101 6.19 6.46 5.00
N ASP A 102 5.55 7.29 4.17
CA ASP A 102 4.39 6.88 3.39
C ASP A 102 4.74 5.82 2.34
N LEU A 103 5.88 5.96 1.65
CA LEU A 103 6.39 4.92 0.75
C LEU A 103 6.58 3.57 1.46
N ARG A 104 7.11 3.57 2.69
CA ARG A 104 7.30 2.34 3.49
C ARG A 104 5.95 1.74 3.91
N ASN A 105 4.96 2.58 4.20
CA ASN A 105 3.60 2.15 4.47
C ASN A 105 2.95 1.50 3.23
N LEU A 106 3.09 2.10 2.04
CA LEU A 106 2.56 1.55 0.80
C LEU A 106 3.16 0.18 0.44
N VAL A 107 4.47 0.00 0.68
CA VAL A 107 5.14 -1.27 0.40
C VAL A 107 4.85 -2.32 1.47
N GLY A 108 4.73 -1.91 2.73
CA GLY A 108 4.81 -2.81 3.89
C GLY A 108 3.63 -2.85 4.83
N ARG A 109 2.64 -1.96 4.64
CA ARG A 109 1.52 -1.67 5.55
C ARG A 109 1.94 -1.21 6.95
N TYR A 110 3.20 -0.79 7.10
CA TYR A 110 3.75 -0.32 8.37
C TYR A 110 4.78 0.77 8.13
N SER A 111 4.64 1.89 8.84
CA SER A 111 5.61 2.98 8.89
C SER A 111 5.58 3.67 10.26
N GLY A 112 6.64 4.41 10.57
CA GLY A 112 6.76 5.17 11.80
C GLY A 112 7.70 6.36 11.61
N LEU A 113 7.38 7.46 12.28
CA LEU A 113 8.17 8.69 12.29
C LEU A 113 8.50 9.03 13.74
N LEU A 114 9.78 9.31 14.00
CA LEU A 114 10.26 9.83 15.27
C LEU A 114 10.59 11.29 15.05
N LEU A 115 9.74 12.17 15.58
CA LEU A 115 9.92 13.61 15.50
C LEU A 115 10.37 14.10 16.87
N GLN A 116 11.58 14.67 16.93
CA GLN A 116 12.01 15.42 18.09
C GLN A 116 11.60 16.87 17.89
N VAL A 117 10.58 17.29 18.62
CA VAL A 117 10.19 18.70 18.69
C VAL A 117 11.01 19.30 19.82
N CYS A 118 12.01 20.12 19.48
CA CYS A 118 12.69 20.93 20.48
C CYS A 118 11.81 22.16 20.70
N GLN A 119 11.31 22.30 21.92
CA GLN A 119 10.53 23.46 22.37
C GLN A 119 11.44 24.65 22.65
#